data_AF-A0A2U1SNU6-F1
#
_entry.id   AF-A0A2U1SNU6-F1
#
_cell.length_a   1.000
_cell.length_b   1.000
_cell.length_c   1.000
_cell.angle_alpha   90.00
_cell.angle_beta   90.00
_cell.angle_gamma   90.00
#
_symmetry.space_group_name_H-M   'P 1'
#
loop_
_entity.id
_entity.type
_entity.pdbx_description
1 polymer ?
#
loop_
_entity_poly.entity_id
_entity_poly.type
_entity_poly.pdbx_seq_one_letter_code
_entity_poly.pdbx_strand_id
1 'polypeptide(L)'
;MKDRSSGTAQRTGDREDAEIDAAIASDPDWAEFEPIDWSKAEVVIPPKKQAISIRLDQDLIDFFKKEGPGYQRRINAVLRGYMRERLR
;
A
#
# COMPACT_ATOMS: atom_id res chain seq x y z
N MET A 1 16.32 8.86 42.79
CA MET A 1 15.55 8.10 41.77
C MET A 1 15.36 9.03 40.56
N LYS A 2 15.62 8.50 39.37
CA LYS A 2 16.15 9.20 38.18
C LYS A 2 15.22 10.25 37.55
N ASP A 3 15.75 11.45 37.34
CA ASP A 3 15.14 12.56 36.62
C ASP A 3 14.81 12.18 35.16
N ARG A 4 13.58 12.46 34.73
CA ARG A 4 13.15 12.32 33.33
C ARG A 4 13.61 13.57 32.57
N SER A 5 14.78 13.49 31.96
CA SER A 5 15.25 14.50 31.01
C SER A 5 14.35 14.52 29.78
N SER A 6 13.62 15.62 29.61
CA SER A 6 12.86 15.96 28.41
C SER A 6 13.82 16.06 27.22
N GLY A 7 13.74 15.12 26.27
CA GLY A 7 14.49 15.20 25.03
C GLY A 7 13.93 16.31 24.14
N THR A 8 14.60 17.45 24.10
CA THR A 8 14.36 18.52 23.13
C THR A 8 14.81 18.02 21.76
N ALA A 9 13.87 17.73 20.86
CA ALA A 9 14.20 17.52 19.45
C ALA A 9 14.71 18.85 18.89
N GLN A 10 16.02 18.94 18.67
CA GLN A 10 16.64 20.08 18.00
C GLN A 10 16.17 20.04 16.54
N ARG A 11 15.51 21.12 16.10
CA ARG A 11 15.22 21.34 14.69
C ARG A 11 16.46 22.04 14.12
N THR A 12 17.40 21.27 13.56
CA THR A 12 18.60 21.86 12.96
C THR A 12 18.23 22.54 11.64
N GLY A 13 18.90 23.66 11.35
CA GLY A 13 18.53 24.59 10.27
C GLY A 13 19.10 24.23 8.90
N ASP A 14 18.66 25.03 7.92
CA ASP A 14 18.91 25.08 6.46
C ASP A 14 20.25 24.56 5.91
N ARG A 15 21.29 24.46 6.75
CA ARG A 15 22.59 23.86 6.40
C ARG A 15 22.50 22.33 6.26
N GLU A 16 21.64 21.66 7.02
CA GLU A 16 21.40 20.21 6.89
C GLU A 16 20.64 19.89 5.59
N ASP A 17 19.70 20.74 5.18
CA ASP A 17 18.94 20.55 3.94
C ASP A 17 19.85 20.55 2.71
N ALA A 18 20.81 21.46 2.63
CA ALA A 18 21.79 21.51 1.55
C ALA A 18 22.74 20.29 1.52
N GLU A 19 23.05 19.72 2.69
CA GLU A 19 23.87 18.50 2.79
C GLU A 19 23.08 17.26 2.35
N ILE A 20 21.79 17.21 2.67
CA ILE A 20 20.85 16.18 2.20
C ILE A 20 20.69 16.26 0.68
N ASP A 21 20.48 17.44 0.12
CA ASP A 21 20.34 17.64 -1.33
C ASP A 21 21.61 17.21 -2.09
N ALA A 22 22.79 17.53 -1.55
CA ALA A 22 24.06 17.10 -2.12
C ALA A 22 24.26 15.57 -2.04
N ALA A 23 23.81 14.94 -0.95
CA ALA A 23 23.84 13.49 -0.81
C ALA A 23 22.89 12.80 -1.81
N ILE A 24 21.68 13.34 -2.00
CA ILE A 24 20.70 12.86 -2.98
C ILE A 24 21.24 12.98 -4.41
N ALA A 25 21.81 14.14 -4.76
CA ALA A 25 22.34 14.38 -6.12
C ALA A 25 23.60 13.55 -6.44
N SER A 26 24.33 13.07 -5.43
CA SER A 26 25.51 12.23 -5.61
C SER A 26 25.23 10.73 -5.52
N ASP A 27 23.99 10.34 -5.22
CA ASP A 27 23.57 8.94 -5.13
C ASP A 27 23.26 8.38 -6.55
N PRO A 28 24.07 7.43 -7.07
CA PRO A 28 23.83 6.82 -8.36
C PRO A 28 22.53 5.98 -8.40
N ASP A 29 22.05 5.48 -7.26
CA ASP A 29 20.78 4.75 -7.19
C ASP A 29 19.58 5.71 -7.28
N TRP A 30 19.76 6.98 -6.89
CA TRP A 30 18.73 8.02 -7.01
C TRP A 30 18.57 8.59 -8.42
N ALA A 31 19.66 8.64 -9.19
CA ALA A 31 19.69 9.20 -10.55
C ALA A 31 18.68 8.56 -11.53
N GLU A 32 18.30 7.30 -11.31
CA GLU A 32 17.28 6.60 -12.13
C GLU A 32 15.85 7.07 -11.84
N PHE A 33 15.59 7.61 -10.64
CA PHE A 33 14.25 8.01 -10.17
C PHE A 33 13.98 9.53 -10.30
N GLU A 34 15.02 10.35 -10.51
CA GLU A 34 14.88 11.80 -10.81
C GLU A 34 13.86 12.17 -11.90
N PRO A 35 13.73 11.44 -13.03
CA PRO A 35 12.78 11.81 -14.08
C PRO A 35 11.32 11.41 -13.78
N ILE A 36 11.01 10.80 -12.62
CA ILE A 36 9.65 10.38 -12.30
C ILE A 36 8.78 11.61 -12.01
N ASP A 37 7.92 11.92 -12.96
CA ASP A 37 6.91 12.96 -12.83
C ASP A 37 5.74 12.49 -11.95
N TRP A 38 5.90 12.66 -10.63
CA TRP A 38 4.88 12.33 -9.64
C TRP A 38 3.58 13.14 -9.79
N SER A 39 3.56 14.23 -10.56
CA SER A 39 2.33 15.00 -10.83
C SER A 39 1.31 14.20 -11.65
N LYS A 40 1.75 13.16 -12.35
CA LYS A 40 0.91 12.25 -13.14
C LYS A 40 0.49 10.99 -12.36
N ALA A 41 0.90 10.85 -11.10
CA ALA A 41 0.52 9.70 -10.30
C ALA A 41 -1.00 9.72 -10.01
N GLU A 42 -1.73 8.72 -10.49
CA GLU A 42 -3.13 8.56 -10.15
C GLU A 42 -3.30 7.92 -8.77
N VAL A 43 -3.99 8.60 -7.86
CA VAL A 43 -4.35 8.05 -6.56
C VAL A 43 -5.50 7.05 -6.74
N VAL A 44 -5.15 5.77 -6.85
CA VAL A 44 -6.14 4.69 -6.89
C VAL A 44 -6.58 4.34 -5.47
N ILE A 45 -7.75 4.82 -5.06
CA ILE A 45 -8.35 4.43 -3.78
C ILE A 45 -9.05 3.08 -3.96
N PRO A 46 -8.58 1.99 -3.33
CA PRO A 46 -9.26 0.71 -3.42
C PRO A 46 -10.65 0.81 -2.80
N PRO A 47 -11.66 0.11 -3.35
CA PRO A 47 -13.00 0.14 -2.80
C PRO A 47 -12.99 -0.39 -1.36
N LYS A 48 -13.75 0.28 -0.48
CA LYS A 48 -13.92 -0.16 0.90
C LYS A 48 -14.46 -1.60 0.91
N LYS A 49 -13.75 -2.49 1.60
CA LYS A 49 -14.19 -3.88 1.83
C LYS A 49 -14.83 -3.93 3.20
N GLN A 50 -16.02 -4.53 3.30
CA GLN A 50 -16.64 -4.82 4.58
C GLN A 50 -16.31 -6.26 4.95
N ALA A 51 -15.71 -6.45 6.13
CA ALA A 51 -15.48 -7.78 6.68
C ALA A 51 -16.81 -8.31 7.22
N ILE A 52 -17.38 -9.30 6.53
CA ILE A 52 -18.58 -10.01 6.95
C ILE A 52 -18.28 -11.49 7.11
N SER A 53 -18.98 -12.13 8.05
CA SER A 53 -18.95 -13.59 8.18
C SER A 53 -20.04 -14.18 7.30
N ILE A 54 -19.65 -14.97 6.30
CA ILE A 54 -20.56 -15.72 5.44
C ILE A 54 -20.18 -17.20 5.46
N ARG A 55 -21.17 -18.07 5.29
CA ARG A 55 -20.94 -19.50 5.10
C ARG A 55 -20.96 -19.80 3.62
N LEU A 56 -19.96 -20.54 3.15
CA LEU A 56 -19.85 -21.06 1.80
C LEU A 56 -19.75 -22.58 1.89
N ASP A 57 -20.19 -23.26 0.85
CA ASP A 57 -20.06 -24.71 0.77
C ASP A 57 -18.59 -25.15 0.76
N GLN A 58 -18.34 -26.33 1.32
CA GLN A 58 -16.99 -26.84 1.51
C GLN A 58 -16.26 -27.06 0.18
N ASP A 59 -16.97 -27.57 -0.82
CA ASP A 59 -16.46 -27.82 -2.17
C ASP A 59 -16.04 -26.53 -2.89
N LEU A 60 -16.78 -25.44 -2.72
CA LEU A 60 -16.42 -24.11 -3.22
C LEU A 60 -15.13 -23.62 -2.55
N ILE A 61 -15.04 -23.74 -1.23
CA ILE A 61 -13.83 -23.34 -0.50
C ILE A 61 -12.63 -24.14 -1.00
N ASP A 62 -12.79 -25.45 -1.16
CA ASP A 62 -11.72 -26.34 -1.60
C ASP A 62 -11.32 -26.04 -3.05
N PHE A 63 -12.27 -25.77 -3.93
CA PHE A 63 -12.01 -25.33 -5.30
C PHE A 63 -11.11 -24.09 -5.34
N PHE A 64 -11.46 -23.01 -4.64
CA PHE A 64 -10.65 -21.78 -4.68
C PHE A 64 -9.32 -21.90 -3.93
N LYS A 65 -9.21 -22.81 -2.96
CA LYS A 65 -7.96 -23.10 -2.23
C LYS A 65 -6.95 -23.88 -3.07
N LYS A 66 -7.39 -24.71 -4.03
CA LYS A 66 -6.49 -25.46 -4.93
C LYS A 66 -5.51 -24.55 -5.69
N GLU A 67 -5.94 -23.34 -6.01
CA GLU A 67 -5.13 -22.32 -6.69
C GLU A 67 -4.20 -21.53 -5.74
N GLY A 68 -4.02 -21.99 -4.50
CA GLY A 68 -3.07 -21.43 -3.54
C GLY A 68 -3.56 -20.20 -2.77
N PRO A 69 -2.64 -19.39 -2.21
CA PRO A 69 -2.98 -18.19 -1.44
C PRO A 69 -3.86 -17.20 -2.21
N GLY A 70 -4.68 -16.43 -1.49
CA GLY A 70 -5.53 -15.39 -2.10
C GLY A 70 -6.91 -15.87 -2.57
N TYR A 71 -7.35 -17.07 -2.16
CA TYR A 71 -8.67 -17.63 -2.52
C TYR A 71 -9.84 -16.68 -2.20
N GLN A 72 -9.79 -15.93 -1.10
CA GLN A 72 -10.80 -14.92 -0.75
C GLN A 72 -10.89 -13.79 -1.79
N ARG A 73 -9.75 -13.38 -2.37
CA ARG A 73 -9.71 -12.35 -3.42
C ARG A 73 -10.37 -12.87 -4.70
N ARG A 74 -10.16 -14.15 -5.03
CA ARG A 74 -10.80 -14.82 -6.18
C ARG A 74 -12.31 -14.95 -6.00
N ILE A 75 -12.76 -15.38 -4.82
CA ILE A 75 -14.19 -15.41 -4.48
C ILE A 75 -14.83 -14.03 -4.70
N ASN A 76 -14.22 -12.97 -4.16
CA ASN A 76 -14.72 -11.62 -4.35
C ASN A 76 -14.74 -11.17 -5.83
N ALA A 77 -13.73 -11.54 -6.62
CA ALA A 77 -13.68 -11.23 -8.05
C ALA A 77 -14.82 -11.91 -8.84
N VAL A 78 -15.13 -13.18 -8.52
CA VAL A 78 -16.26 -13.90 -9.12
C VAL A 78 -17.59 -13.24 -8.77
N LEU A 79 -17.80 -12.88 -7.50
CA LEU A 79 -19.01 -12.16 -7.06
C LEU A 79 -19.16 -10.82 -7.79
N ARG A 80 -18.06 -10.07 -7.97
CA ARG A 80 -18.06 -8.83 -8.77
C ARG A 80 -18.40 -9.07 -10.24
N GLY A 81 -17.93 -10.16 -10.83
CA GLY A 81 -18.31 -10.59 -12.18
C GLY A 81 -19.81 -10.81 -12.30
N TYR A 82 -20.37 -11.62 -11.40
CA TYR A 82 -21.81 -11.88 -11.34
C TYR A 82 -22.63 -10.59 -11.15
N MET A 83 -22.22 -9.71 -10.23
CA MET A 83 -22.89 -8.41 -10.03
C MET A 83 -22.91 -7.55 -11.30
N ARG A 84 -21.78 -7.47 -12.03
CA ARG A 84 -21.71 -6.68 -13.28
C ARG A 84 -22.63 -7.23 -14.35
N GLU A 85 -22.68 -8.54 -14.52
CA GLU A 85 -23.57 -9.18 -15.50
C GLU A 85 -25.04 -8.92 -15.18
N ARG A 86 -25.40 -8.90 -13.89
CA ARG A 86 -26.78 -8.63 -13.45
C ARG A 86 -27.20 -7.17 -13.51
N LEU A 87 -26.24 -6.25 -13.51
CA LEU A 87 -26.47 -4.80 -13.56
C LEU A 87 -26.38 -4.23 -14.99
N ARG A 88 -26.13 -5.09 -15.97
CA ARG A 88 -26.18 -4.75 -17.38
C ARG A 88 -27.62 -4.73 -17.88
#